data_AF-A0A085WPP4-F1
#
_entry.id   AF-A0A085WPP4-F1
#
_cell.length_a   1.000
_cell.length_b   1.000
_cell.length_c   1.000
_cell.angle_alpha   90.00
_cell.angle_beta   90.00
_cell.angle_gamma   90.00
#
_symmetry.space_group_name_H-M   'P 1'
#
loop_
_entity.id
_entity.type
_entity.pdbx_description
1 polymer ?
#
loop_
_entity_poly.entity_id
_entity_poly.type
_entity_poly.pdbx_seq_one_letter_code
_entity_poly.pdbx_strand_id
1 'polypeptide(L)'
;MSDKLLIRLALSFGALGLMACPATPVIDSAAEATVQQAATASCLADVAWLKNSTLPSEVPGNQSLCNFQQFMWQSMLALVQPSGSDPNKLQFETWMPSYGIFIKDGTPTPWGQEPPTSCPTNPKGTTPTGKTPRLYTDIIKQAGADQPLIDLNGEFVYYSMVVNQSVYNMITSCQLYKANCAGPLKPLNQGINLIQKYPNLAFPDTAVELKSSWMVLNDTAAASGLYYVVPGLIQYKDGPCRQVNLGLVGMHIVSKTPNFPAMIWATFEHRNNAPDCANTSAAPPLGSDWNFYNPKCTNCTTNTYKPATPAQVCRMHPQGDSATGTFPEGNNCQVNPNQFACQTKTRQMLAENTATINSINSSVQALIQANPTLINKVWANYELVGNVWTVGGTVPPYLQAQQGSLSAANTSMETFVQNGVAAVSNPYNCLSCHNMSGPTNSQNLPPVGLSHLFDEVQMPGGCSDGSLPAACNSYTNSR
;
A
#
# COMPACT_ATOMS: atom_id res chain seq x y z
N MET A 1 -3.05 77.57 26.45
CA MET A 1 -2.80 78.71 25.53
C MET A 1 -2.81 78.12 24.13
N SER A 2 -3.99 78.09 23.50
CA SER A 2 -4.50 79.08 22.52
C SER A 2 -4.10 78.65 21.10
N ASP A 3 -4.92 77.95 20.33
CA ASP A 3 -6.11 78.37 19.56
C ASP A 3 -5.77 78.96 18.15
N LYS A 4 -6.41 78.36 17.11
CA LYS A 4 -6.72 78.86 15.73
C LYS A 4 -5.58 78.89 14.67
N LEU A 5 -5.83 78.68 13.37
CA LEU A 5 -6.98 79.09 12.53
C LEU A 5 -7.09 78.29 11.21
N LEU A 6 -8.33 78.07 10.75
CA LEU A 6 -8.71 77.55 9.41
C LEU A 6 -8.55 78.60 8.31
N ILE A 7 -8.33 78.16 7.06
CA ILE A 7 -8.86 78.85 5.86
C ILE A 7 -9.61 77.84 4.97
N ARG A 8 -10.87 78.19 4.67
CA ARG A 8 -11.79 77.53 3.75
C ARG A 8 -11.64 78.12 2.34
N LEU A 9 -11.85 77.31 1.31
CA LEU A 9 -12.33 77.81 0.02
C LEU A 9 -13.60 77.03 -0.37
N ALA A 10 -14.64 77.78 -0.72
CA ALA A 10 -15.96 77.30 -1.09
C ALA A 10 -16.28 77.74 -2.52
N LEU A 11 -16.87 76.85 -3.31
CA LEU A 11 -17.65 77.10 -4.53
C LEU A 11 -18.32 75.76 -4.87
N SER A 12 -19.55 75.62 -5.35
CA SER A 12 -20.81 76.37 -5.29
C SER A 12 -21.81 75.41 -5.96
N PHE A 13 -23.00 75.26 -5.38
CA PHE A 13 -24.05 74.34 -5.80
C PHE A 13 -24.64 74.66 -7.18
N GLY A 14 -24.88 73.62 -7.98
CA GLY A 14 -25.87 73.62 -9.06
C GLY A 14 -26.71 72.35 -8.94
N ALA A 15 -27.96 72.50 -8.52
CA ALA A 15 -28.95 71.43 -8.42
C ALA A 15 -29.78 71.37 -9.70
N LEU A 16 -30.09 70.17 -10.21
CA LEU A 16 -31.32 69.91 -10.96
C LEU A 16 -31.59 68.39 -11.05
N GLY A 17 -32.81 67.99 -10.64
CA GLY A 17 -33.53 66.86 -11.25
C GLY A 17 -33.36 65.47 -10.63
N LEU A 18 -34.30 65.10 -9.74
CA LEU A 18 -34.58 63.71 -9.37
C LEU A 18 -35.14 62.92 -10.57
N MET A 19 -34.54 61.77 -10.87
CA MET A 19 -35.26 60.57 -11.33
C MET A 19 -34.70 59.36 -10.59
N ALA A 20 -35.58 58.68 -9.85
CA ALA A 20 -35.27 57.46 -9.10
C ALA A 20 -35.21 56.25 -10.05
N CYS A 21 -34.17 55.43 -9.90
CA CYS A 21 -34.11 54.04 -10.36
C CYS A 21 -33.43 53.23 -9.23
N PRO A 22 -33.83 51.97 -8.96
CA PRO A 22 -33.52 51.31 -7.70
C PRO A 22 -32.04 50.93 -7.61
N ALA A 23 -31.46 51.10 -6.42
CA ALA A 23 -30.11 50.67 -6.10
C ALA A 23 -30.05 49.15 -5.96
N THR A 24 -29.20 48.50 -6.76
CA THR A 24 -28.63 47.18 -6.45
C THR A 24 -27.19 47.40 -5.97
N PRO A 25 -26.77 46.81 -4.83
CA PRO A 25 -25.38 46.88 -4.41
C PRO A 25 -24.56 45.93 -5.27
N VAL A 26 -23.54 46.47 -5.95
CA VAL A 26 -22.47 45.68 -6.56
C VAL A 26 -21.59 45.19 -5.41
N ILE A 27 -21.74 43.92 -5.07
CA ILE A 27 -20.83 43.21 -4.19
C ILE A 27 -19.72 42.67 -5.08
N ASP A 28 -18.50 43.09 -4.80
CA ASP A 28 -17.27 42.61 -5.44
C ASP A 28 -17.08 41.14 -5.04
N SER A 29 -17.45 40.23 -5.94
CA SER A 29 -17.28 38.80 -5.75
C SER A 29 -15.83 38.43 -6.08
N ALA A 30 -15.02 38.25 -5.05
CA ALA A 30 -13.85 37.38 -5.12
C ALA A 30 -14.30 36.02 -5.69
N ALA A 31 -13.63 35.55 -6.74
CA ALA A 31 -13.91 34.27 -7.36
C ALA A 31 -13.57 33.13 -6.37
N GLU A 32 -14.57 32.70 -5.59
CA GLU A 32 -14.58 31.37 -4.99
C GLU A 32 -14.61 30.34 -6.12
N ALA A 33 -13.48 29.64 -6.28
CA ALA A 33 -13.43 28.45 -7.11
C ALA A 33 -14.38 27.41 -6.50
N THR A 34 -15.58 27.31 -7.07
CA THR A 34 -16.50 26.22 -6.80
C THR A 34 -15.83 24.91 -7.20
N VAL A 35 -15.45 24.11 -6.21
CA VAL A 35 -15.17 22.68 -6.39
C VAL A 35 -16.47 22.09 -6.91
N GLN A 36 -16.52 21.86 -8.21
CA GLN A 36 -17.64 21.20 -8.85
C GLN A 36 -17.78 19.82 -8.22
N GLN A 37 -18.87 19.61 -7.50
CA GLN A 37 -19.21 18.37 -6.83
C GLN A 37 -19.22 17.27 -7.89
N ALA A 38 -18.15 16.45 -7.92
CA ALA A 38 -18.06 15.33 -8.85
C ALA A 38 -19.29 14.44 -8.63
N ALA A 39 -20.03 14.18 -9.71
CA ALA A 39 -21.13 13.23 -9.66
C ALA A 39 -20.56 11.90 -9.15
N THR A 40 -21.10 11.40 -8.04
CA THR A 40 -20.67 10.14 -7.42
C THR A 40 -20.98 8.98 -8.37
N ALA A 41 -20.04 8.65 -9.26
CA ALA A 41 -20.11 7.40 -10.00
C ALA A 41 -20.09 6.25 -8.99
N SER A 42 -21.21 5.55 -8.85
CA SER A 42 -21.31 4.43 -7.91
C SER A 42 -20.41 3.30 -8.38
N CYS A 43 -19.35 3.02 -7.63
CA CYS A 43 -18.50 1.86 -7.85
C CYS A 43 -19.01 0.70 -6.97
N LEU A 44 -19.69 -0.25 -7.61
CA LEU A 44 -20.36 -1.35 -6.92
C LEU A 44 -19.54 -2.64 -7.03
N ALA A 45 -19.53 -3.42 -5.97
CA ALA A 45 -18.98 -4.76 -5.97
C ALA A 45 -20.00 -5.79 -6.48
N ASP A 46 -19.51 -6.90 -7.01
CA ASP A 46 -20.34 -8.04 -7.38
C ASP A 46 -20.46 -9.01 -6.20
N VAL A 47 -21.70 -9.38 -5.83
CA VAL A 47 -21.97 -10.35 -4.77
C VAL A 47 -21.38 -11.74 -5.09
N ALA A 48 -21.20 -12.07 -6.37
CA ALA A 48 -20.59 -13.32 -6.80
C ALA A 48 -19.15 -13.50 -6.27
N TRP A 49 -18.43 -12.39 -6.03
CA TRP A 49 -17.08 -12.42 -5.48
C TRP A 49 -17.03 -12.95 -4.03
N LEU A 50 -18.14 -12.91 -3.28
CA LEU A 50 -18.12 -13.43 -1.92
C LEU A 50 -18.02 -14.95 -1.85
N LYS A 51 -18.51 -15.66 -2.88
CA LYS A 51 -18.66 -17.13 -2.85
C LYS A 51 -17.53 -17.87 -3.56
N ASN A 52 -17.18 -17.47 -4.78
CA ASN A 52 -16.25 -18.19 -5.65
C ASN A 52 -15.37 -17.21 -6.44
N SER A 53 -14.77 -16.22 -5.77
CA SER A 53 -13.89 -15.28 -6.45
C SER A 53 -12.60 -15.96 -6.90
N THR A 54 -12.16 -15.62 -8.10
CA THR A 54 -10.84 -15.94 -8.63
C THR A 54 -10.07 -14.65 -8.85
N LEU A 55 -8.73 -14.73 -8.80
CA LEU A 55 -7.89 -13.60 -9.18
C LEU A 55 -8.24 -13.16 -10.61
N PRO A 56 -8.61 -11.88 -10.82
CA PRO A 56 -8.88 -11.36 -12.14
C PRO A 56 -7.59 -11.37 -12.98
N SER A 57 -7.68 -11.78 -14.24
CA SER A 57 -6.53 -11.82 -15.14
C SER A 57 -6.18 -10.46 -15.76
N GLU A 58 -7.14 -9.53 -15.80
CA GLU A 58 -6.98 -8.21 -16.40
C GLU A 58 -8.05 -7.22 -15.90
N VAL A 59 -7.74 -5.93 -15.96
CA VAL A 59 -8.70 -4.83 -15.77
C VAL A 59 -9.57 -4.68 -17.02
N PRO A 60 -10.91 -4.61 -16.89
CA PRO A 60 -11.83 -4.41 -18.01
C PRO A 60 -11.43 -3.29 -18.99
N GLY A 61 -11.73 -3.47 -20.28
CA GLY A 61 -11.19 -2.67 -21.38
C GLY A 61 -11.54 -1.18 -21.41
N ASN A 62 -12.55 -0.73 -20.65
CA ASN A 62 -12.82 0.69 -20.45
C ASN A 62 -11.91 1.34 -19.40
N GLN A 63 -11.16 0.54 -18.63
CA GLN A 63 -10.11 0.94 -17.69
C GLN A 63 -10.50 2.16 -16.83
N SER A 64 -11.75 2.19 -16.36
CA SER A 64 -12.19 3.27 -15.48
C SER A 64 -11.56 3.12 -14.10
N LEU A 65 -11.48 4.21 -13.34
CA LEU A 65 -11.08 4.17 -11.92
C LEU A 65 -11.79 3.05 -11.15
N CYS A 66 -13.10 2.89 -11.36
CA CYS A 66 -13.87 1.84 -10.70
C CYS A 66 -13.38 0.44 -11.07
N ASN A 67 -13.01 0.20 -12.33
CA ASN A 67 -12.51 -1.11 -12.75
C ASN A 67 -11.22 -1.51 -12.03
N PHE A 68 -10.30 -0.56 -11.79
CA PHE A 68 -9.10 -0.83 -11.01
C PHE A 68 -9.41 -1.13 -9.53
N GLN A 69 -10.36 -0.41 -8.94
CA GLN A 69 -10.73 -0.69 -7.54
C GLN A 69 -11.52 -1.99 -7.38
N GLN A 70 -12.39 -2.31 -8.34
CA GLN A 70 -13.06 -3.61 -8.44
C GLN A 70 -12.05 -4.75 -8.63
N PHE A 71 -11.08 -4.58 -9.53
CA PHE A 71 -10.00 -5.56 -9.75
C PHE A 71 -9.30 -5.91 -8.43
N MET A 72 -8.98 -4.90 -7.62
CA MET A 72 -8.25 -5.11 -6.36
C MET A 72 -9.13 -5.66 -5.24
N TRP A 73 -10.39 -5.25 -5.13
CA TRP A 73 -11.32 -5.88 -4.20
C TRP A 73 -11.66 -7.33 -4.58
N GLN A 74 -11.86 -7.62 -5.87
CA GLN A 74 -12.04 -8.99 -6.35
C GLN A 74 -10.81 -9.84 -6.04
N SER A 75 -9.60 -9.28 -6.23
CA SER A 75 -8.34 -9.94 -5.89
C SER A 75 -8.27 -10.26 -4.39
N MET A 76 -8.53 -9.28 -3.53
CA MET A 76 -8.58 -9.47 -2.07
C MET A 76 -9.59 -10.58 -1.71
N LEU A 77 -10.81 -10.52 -2.24
CA LEU A 77 -11.84 -11.52 -1.97
C LEU A 77 -11.49 -12.92 -2.50
N ALA A 78 -10.72 -13.03 -3.59
CA ALA A 78 -10.21 -14.31 -4.11
C ALA A 78 -9.13 -14.89 -3.20
N LEU A 79 -8.22 -14.05 -2.70
CA LEU A 79 -7.11 -14.44 -1.82
C LEU A 79 -7.61 -14.98 -0.48
N VAL A 80 -8.75 -14.48 -0.01
CA VAL A 80 -9.31 -14.83 1.31
C VAL A 80 -10.43 -15.86 1.25
N GLN A 81 -10.63 -16.50 0.09
CA GLN A 81 -11.46 -17.72 0.01
C GLN A 81 -10.74 -18.90 0.68
N PRO A 82 -11.49 -19.89 1.21
CA PRO A 82 -10.91 -21.18 1.58
C PRO A 82 -10.14 -21.81 0.40
N SER A 83 -9.01 -22.43 0.71
CA SER A 83 -8.22 -23.12 -0.31
C SER A 83 -8.87 -24.42 -0.75
N GLY A 84 -8.76 -24.73 -2.04
CA GLY A 84 -9.19 -26.02 -2.57
C GLY A 84 -8.31 -27.18 -2.12
N SER A 85 -7.04 -26.92 -1.75
CA SER A 85 -6.11 -27.95 -1.26
C SER A 85 -6.19 -28.21 0.24
N ASP A 86 -6.59 -27.19 1.02
CA ASP A 86 -6.82 -27.28 2.47
C ASP A 86 -7.89 -26.25 2.87
N PRO A 87 -9.15 -26.67 3.10
CA PRO A 87 -10.23 -25.77 3.49
C PRO A 87 -9.99 -25.01 4.81
N ASN A 88 -9.02 -25.41 5.64
CA ASN A 88 -8.65 -24.69 6.86
C ASN A 88 -7.70 -23.52 6.60
N LYS A 89 -7.14 -23.41 5.39
CA LYS A 89 -6.28 -22.30 4.96
C LYS A 89 -7.03 -21.45 3.94
N LEU A 90 -6.78 -20.15 3.96
CA LEU A 90 -7.18 -19.27 2.87
C LEU A 90 -6.19 -19.38 1.70
N GLN A 91 -6.60 -18.98 0.50
CA GLN A 91 -5.77 -19.11 -0.71
C GLN A 91 -4.38 -18.50 -0.49
N PHE A 92 -4.29 -17.28 0.07
CA PHE A 92 -3.00 -16.62 0.29
C PHE A 92 -2.11 -17.35 1.32
N GLU A 93 -2.69 -18.09 2.27
CA GLU A 93 -1.93 -18.91 3.23
C GLU A 93 -1.32 -20.15 2.58
N THR A 94 -1.69 -20.50 1.36
CA THR A 94 -1.07 -21.63 0.63
C THR A 94 0.14 -21.19 -0.20
N TRP A 95 0.37 -19.88 -0.30
CA TRP A 95 1.44 -19.32 -1.12
C TRP A 95 2.80 -19.46 -0.44
N MET A 96 3.85 -19.46 -1.26
CA MET A 96 5.22 -19.65 -0.79
C MET A 96 5.72 -18.37 -0.13
N PRO A 97 6.13 -18.39 1.15
CA PRO A 97 6.76 -17.24 1.77
C PRO A 97 8.20 -17.05 1.28
N SER A 98 8.68 -15.80 1.30
CA SER A 98 10.01 -15.42 0.81
C SER A 98 11.14 -16.23 1.46
N TYR A 99 11.04 -16.54 2.75
CA TYR A 99 12.04 -17.35 3.48
C TYR A 99 12.12 -18.82 3.01
N GLY A 100 11.10 -19.32 2.30
CA GLY A 100 11.16 -20.62 1.62
C GLY A 100 11.90 -20.59 0.28
N ILE A 101 12.08 -19.41 -0.30
CA ILE A 101 12.71 -19.20 -1.61
C ILE A 101 14.15 -18.73 -1.44
N PHE A 102 14.33 -17.66 -0.66
CA PHE A 102 15.62 -17.01 -0.46
C PHE A 102 16.29 -17.62 0.78
N ILE A 103 16.91 -18.78 0.59
CA ILE A 103 17.59 -19.57 1.64
C ILE A 103 19.12 -19.41 1.54
N LYS A 104 19.86 -19.72 2.61
CA LYS A 104 21.33 -19.58 2.65
C LYS A 104 22.07 -20.64 1.83
N ASP A 105 21.55 -21.86 1.84
CA ASP A 105 22.12 -23.03 1.16
C ASP A 105 21.02 -24.04 0.78
N GLY A 106 21.37 -25.04 -0.02
CA GLY A 106 20.43 -26.09 -0.46
C GLY A 106 19.52 -25.68 -1.62
N THR A 107 18.27 -26.16 -1.59
CA THR A 107 17.26 -25.90 -2.63
C THR A 107 16.04 -25.24 -2.01
N PRO A 108 15.42 -24.24 -2.68
CA PRO A 108 14.16 -23.65 -2.27
C PRO A 108 13.14 -24.72 -1.89
N THR A 109 12.29 -24.40 -0.90
CA THR A 109 11.23 -25.30 -0.46
C THR A 109 10.29 -25.57 -1.65
N PRO A 110 10.00 -26.84 -2.00
CA PRO A 110 9.09 -27.16 -3.08
C PRO A 110 7.71 -26.51 -2.87
N TRP A 111 7.11 -26.02 -3.96
CA TRP A 111 5.74 -25.47 -3.91
C TRP A 111 4.77 -26.45 -3.24
N GLY A 112 3.87 -25.93 -2.40
CA GLY A 112 2.91 -26.72 -1.63
C GLY A 112 3.48 -27.36 -0.35
N GLN A 113 4.78 -27.25 -0.10
CA GLN A 113 5.39 -27.64 1.17
C GLN A 113 5.60 -26.41 2.08
N GLU A 114 5.53 -26.65 3.39
CA GLU A 114 5.85 -25.62 4.38
C GLU A 114 7.36 -25.53 4.56
N PRO A 115 7.98 -24.34 4.48
CA PRO A 115 9.42 -24.25 4.66
C PRO A 115 9.84 -24.60 6.09
N PRO A 116 11.04 -25.17 6.28
CA PRO A 116 11.53 -25.52 7.60
C PRO A 116 11.67 -24.28 8.48
N THR A 117 11.45 -24.45 9.78
CA THR A 117 11.57 -23.40 10.79
C THR A 117 12.63 -23.75 11.81
N SER A 118 13.39 -22.74 12.26
CA SER A 118 14.32 -22.85 13.39
C SER A 118 13.60 -23.00 14.73
N CYS A 119 12.31 -22.64 14.78
CA CYS A 119 11.53 -22.66 16.00
C CYS A 119 10.90 -24.04 16.26
N PRO A 120 11.05 -24.60 17.48
CA PRO A 120 10.37 -25.82 17.83
C PRO A 120 8.86 -25.60 17.80
N THR A 121 8.14 -26.42 17.05
CA THR A 121 6.67 -26.46 17.12
C THR A 121 6.28 -27.17 18.41
N ASN A 122 5.43 -26.54 19.22
CA ASN A 122 4.98 -27.14 20.48
C ASN A 122 3.62 -27.82 20.23
N PRO A 123 3.55 -29.16 20.10
CA PRO A 123 2.30 -29.86 19.74
C PRO A 123 1.19 -29.75 20.80
N LYS A 124 1.49 -29.20 21.99
CA LYS A 124 0.53 -29.08 23.12
C LYS A 124 -0.24 -27.76 23.18
N GLY A 125 0.11 -26.76 22.37
CA GLY A 125 -0.63 -25.50 22.32
C GLY A 125 -1.69 -25.58 21.23
N THR A 126 -2.93 -25.91 21.59
CA THR A 126 -4.08 -25.73 20.67
C THR A 126 -4.12 -24.27 20.25
N THR A 127 -3.84 -24.00 18.98
CA THR A 127 -4.03 -22.66 18.42
C THR A 127 -5.54 -22.37 18.41
N PRO A 128 -5.99 -21.15 18.75
CA PRO A 128 -7.42 -20.81 18.77
C PRO A 128 -8.13 -21.10 17.43
N THR A 129 -7.37 -21.17 16.34
CA THR A 129 -7.84 -21.40 14.98
C THR A 129 -7.63 -22.83 14.48
N GLY A 130 -6.96 -23.70 15.24
CA GLY A 130 -6.60 -25.06 14.80
C GLY A 130 -5.55 -25.13 13.67
N LYS A 131 -5.00 -23.98 13.26
CA LYS A 131 -4.00 -23.88 12.19
C LYS A 131 -2.60 -24.22 12.68
N THR A 132 -1.78 -24.72 11.76
CA THR A 132 -0.34 -24.91 12.00
C THR A 132 0.35 -23.55 12.02
N PRO A 133 1.13 -23.22 13.08
CA PRO A 133 1.88 -21.97 13.13
C PRO A 133 2.90 -21.83 11.99
N ARG A 134 2.99 -20.63 11.40
CA ARG A 134 4.03 -20.27 10.42
C ARG A 134 5.10 -19.39 11.03
N LEU A 135 6.27 -19.36 10.41
CA LEU A 135 7.38 -18.54 10.86
C LEU A 135 7.19 -17.08 10.41
N TYR A 136 7.30 -16.15 11.36
CA TYR A 136 7.31 -14.70 11.17
C TYR A 136 8.55 -14.15 11.87
N THR A 137 9.68 -14.15 11.17
CA THR A 137 10.99 -13.81 11.76
C THR A 137 11.63 -12.65 11.07
N ASP A 138 12.30 -11.78 11.84
CA ASP A 138 13.27 -10.75 11.45
C ASP A 138 12.89 -9.74 10.34
N ILE A 139 11.80 -9.95 9.62
CA ILE A 139 11.18 -8.95 8.74
C ILE A 139 10.27 -8.09 9.62
N ILE A 140 10.90 -7.28 10.47
CA ILE A 140 10.20 -6.31 11.35
C ILE A 140 10.37 -4.88 10.85
N LYS A 141 11.10 -4.67 9.76
CA LYS A 141 11.39 -3.33 9.23
C LYS A 141 10.46 -3.00 8.08
N GLN A 142 9.99 -1.75 8.09
CA GLN A 142 9.07 -1.20 7.09
C GLN A 142 9.75 -0.88 5.77
N ALA A 143 8.94 -0.80 4.70
CA ALA A 143 9.41 -0.32 3.42
C ALA A 143 9.83 1.16 3.52
N GLY A 144 10.86 1.54 2.78
CA GLY A 144 11.40 2.90 2.72
C GLY A 144 12.20 3.32 3.95
N ALA A 145 11.61 3.30 5.15
CA ALA A 145 12.22 3.83 6.37
C ALA A 145 13.30 2.91 6.98
N ASP A 146 13.25 1.60 6.70
CA ASP A 146 14.07 0.59 7.36
C ASP A 146 13.96 0.64 8.91
N GLN A 147 12.79 1.04 9.42
CA GLN A 147 12.49 1.13 10.86
C GLN A 147 11.32 0.20 11.23
N PRO A 148 11.34 -0.38 12.44
CA PRO A 148 10.22 -1.18 12.92
C PRO A 148 9.03 -0.34 13.36
N LEU A 149 7.82 -0.87 13.14
CA LEU A 149 6.61 -0.36 13.78
C LEU A 149 6.41 -1.09 15.11
N ILE A 150 6.14 -0.32 16.17
CA ILE A 150 5.87 -0.83 17.51
C ILE A 150 4.43 -0.44 17.88
N ASP A 151 3.62 -1.43 18.26
CA ASP A 151 2.23 -1.23 18.63
C ASP A 151 2.08 -0.54 20.02
N LEU A 152 0.83 -0.25 20.41
CA LEU A 152 0.54 0.38 21.71
C LEU A 152 0.87 -0.50 22.93
N ASN A 153 1.10 -1.80 22.75
CA ASN A 153 1.53 -2.74 23.79
C ASN A 153 3.07 -2.88 23.85
N GLY A 154 3.81 -2.23 22.96
CA GLY A 154 5.27 -2.33 22.89
C GLY A 154 5.78 -3.54 22.10
N GLU A 155 4.91 -4.25 21.37
CA GLU A 155 5.30 -5.36 20.51
C GLU A 155 5.64 -4.87 19.10
N PHE A 156 6.57 -5.55 18.43
CA PHE A 156 6.83 -5.30 17.02
C PHE A 156 5.65 -5.74 16.16
N VAL A 157 5.40 -4.99 15.10
CA VAL A 157 4.63 -5.48 13.96
C VAL A 157 5.54 -6.34 13.09
N TYR A 158 5.06 -7.53 12.74
CA TYR A 158 5.79 -8.50 11.92
C TYR A 158 5.29 -8.45 10.49
N TYR A 159 6.21 -8.56 9.53
CA TYR A 159 5.86 -8.57 8.12
C TYR A 159 6.05 -9.96 7.51
N SER A 160 5.23 -10.26 6.51
CA SER A 160 5.37 -11.47 5.70
C SER A 160 5.22 -11.12 4.23
N MET A 161 6.14 -11.64 3.42
CA MET A 161 6.12 -11.54 1.97
C MET A 161 5.87 -12.93 1.40
N VAL A 162 4.79 -13.09 0.63
CA VAL A 162 4.43 -14.36 0.00
C VAL A 162 4.16 -14.15 -1.48
N VAL A 163 4.43 -15.18 -2.28
CA VAL A 163 4.28 -15.11 -3.74
C VAL A 163 3.49 -16.29 -4.27
N ASN A 164 2.73 -16.03 -5.33
CA ASN A 164 1.99 -17.10 -5.99
C ASN A 164 2.91 -18.05 -6.78
N GLN A 165 2.34 -19.13 -7.30
CA GLN A 165 3.10 -20.18 -7.97
C GLN A 165 3.84 -19.67 -9.22
N SER A 166 3.26 -18.69 -9.93
CA SER A 166 3.86 -18.11 -11.13
C SER A 166 5.17 -17.39 -10.83
N VAL A 167 5.19 -16.57 -9.76
CA VAL A 167 6.41 -15.89 -9.29
C VAL A 167 7.43 -16.91 -8.77
N TYR A 168 6.99 -17.87 -7.94
CA TYR A 168 7.84 -18.94 -7.43
C TYR A 168 8.54 -19.72 -8.56
N ASN A 169 7.78 -20.13 -9.58
CA ASN A 169 8.30 -20.88 -10.72
C ASN A 169 9.34 -20.06 -11.49
N MET A 170 9.10 -18.77 -11.72
CA MET A 170 10.08 -17.91 -12.39
C MET A 170 11.37 -17.78 -11.57
N ILE A 171 11.27 -17.44 -10.27
CA ILE A 171 12.46 -17.24 -9.42
C ILE A 171 13.30 -18.52 -9.37
N THR A 172 12.66 -19.69 -9.22
CA THR A 172 13.37 -20.97 -9.10
C THR A 172 13.95 -21.45 -10.43
N SER A 173 13.20 -21.35 -11.54
CA SER A 173 13.67 -21.76 -12.88
C SER A 173 14.81 -20.88 -13.40
N CYS A 174 14.75 -19.57 -13.16
CA CYS A 174 15.81 -18.62 -13.48
C CYS A 174 16.95 -18.61 -12.45
N GLN A 175 16.82 -19.37 -11.34
CA GLN A 175 17.74 -19.36 -10.21
C GLN A 175 17.99 -17.97 -9.60
N LEU A 176 17.03 -17.04 -9.68
CA LEU A 176 17.15 -15.67 -9.17
C LEU A 176 17.22 -15.59 -7.63
N TYR A 177 17.06 -16.71 -6.92
CA TYR A 177 17.34 -16.82 -5.49
C TYR A 177 18.85 -16.93 -5.18
N LYS A 178 19.71 -17.06 -6.20
CA LYS A 178 21.17 -17.11 -6.08
C LYS A 178 21.82 -15.82 -6.52
N ALA A 179 22.82 -15.36 -5.76
CA ALA A 179 23.44 -14.05 -5.91
C ALA A 179 23.94 -13.75 -7.33
N ASN A 180 24.67 -14.64 -7.99
CA ASN A 180 25.24 -14.36 -9.31
C ASN A 180 24.16 -14.31 -10.41
N CYS A 181 23.06 -15.07 -10.28
CA CYS A 181 21.92 -14.99 -11.19
C CYS A 181 21.06 -13.73 -10.93
N ALA A 182 20.82 -13.40 -9.66
CA ALA A 182 20.10 -12.19 -9.27
C ALA A 182 20.84 -10.91 -9.68
N GLY A 183 22.18 -10.95 -9.67
CA GLY A 183 23.05 -9.86 -10.08
C GLY A 183 22.56 -8.52 -9.50
N PRO A 184 22.31 -7.49 -10.34
CA PRO A 184 21.93 -6.16 -9.89
C PRO A 184 20.49 -6.04 -9.34
N LEU A 185 19.66 -7.09 -9.38
CA LEU A 185 18.31 -7.05 -8.78
C LEU A 185 18.36 -6.88 -7.27
N LYS A 186 19.44 -7.36 -6.63
CA LYS A 186 19.75 -7.04 -5.24
C LYS A 186 20.71 -5.84 -5.21
N PRO A 187 20.41 -4.75 -4.49
CA PRO A 187 21.32 -3.63 -4.35
C PRO A 187 22.73 -4.07 -3.92
N LEU A 188 23.75 -3.50 -4.57
CA LEU A 188 25.19 -3.78 -4.34
C LEU A 188 25.64 -5.22 -4.64
N ASN A 189 24.74 -6.12 -5.02
CA ASN A 189 25.09 -7.48 -5.36
C ASN A 189 25.78 -7.55 -6.74
N GLN A 190 26.74 -8.46 -6.86
CA GLN A 190 27.45 -8.70 -8.11
C GLN A 190 26.87 -9.91 -8.82
N GLY A 191 26.97 -9.93 -10.14
CA GLY A 191 26.66 -11.13 -10.90
C GLY A 191 26.60 -10.90 -12.40
N ILE A 192 25.80 -11.72 -13.09
CA ILE A 192 25.56 -11.54 -14.52
C ILE A 192 24.94 -10.17 -14.79
N ASN A 193 25.32 -9.54 -15.91
CA ASN A 193 24.77 -8.25 -16.30
C ASN A 193 23.34 -8.40 -16.85
N LEU A 194 22.36 -8.50 -15.95
CA LEU A 194 20.95 -8.64 -16.31
C LEU A 194 20.43 -7.46 -17.13
N ILE A 195 20.87 -6.24 -16.82
CA ILE A 195 20.45 -5.00 -17.49
C ILE A 195 20.76 -5.07 -18.98
N GLN A 196 21.97 -5.51 -19.34
CA GLN A 196 22.40 -5.58 -20.75
C GLN A 196 21.95 -6.86 -21.45
N LYS A 197 22.01 -8.02 -20.77
CA LYS A 197 21.74 -9.32 -21.40
C LYS A 197 20.26 -9.67 -21.47
N TYR A 198 19.47 -9.20 -20.49
CA TYR A 198 18.06 -9.57 -20.34
C TYR A 198 17.20 -8.34 -19.98
N PRO A 199 17.22 -7.26 -20.78
CA PRO A 199 16.51 -6.01 -20.46
C PRO A 199 14.99 -6.18 -20.36
N ASN A 200 14.44 -7.24 -20.96
CA ASN A 200 13.00 -7.55 -20.93
C ASN A 200 12.64 -8.67 -19.94
N LEU A 201 13.56 -9.05 -19.04
CA LEU A 201 13.26 -10.04 -18.01
C LEU A 201 12.12 -9.52 -17.12
N ALA A 202 10.97 -10.17 -17.17
CA ALA A 202 9.77 -9.76 -16.45
C ALA A 202 9.08 -10.94 -15.79
N PHE A 203 8.32 -10.67 -14.73
CA PHE A 203 7.43 -11.67 -14.16
C PHE A 203 6.33 -12.09 -15.15
N PRO A 204 5.73 -13.28 -15.02
CA PRO A 204 4.55 -13.68 -15.81
C PRO A 204 3.36 -12.75 -15.60
N ASP A 205 2.43 -12.67 -16.57
CA ASP A 205 1.19 -11.88 -16.46
C ASP A 205 0.20 -12.41 -15.40
N THR A 206 0.51 -13.54 -14.79
CA THR A 206 -0.23 -14.11 -13.67
C THR A 206 0.47 -13.86 -12.33
N ALA A 207 1.56 -13.08 -12.31
CA ALA A 207 2.34 -12.85 -11.11
C ALA A 207 1.58 -12.00 -10.09
N VAL A 208 1.54 -12.50 -8.85
CA VAL A 208 1.03 -11.76 -7.71
C VAL A 208 2.00 -11.90 -6.54
N GLU A 209 2.36 -10.77 -5.96
CA GLU A 209 3.15 -10.66 -4.74
C GLU A 209 2.30 -10.03 -3.65
N LEU A 210 2.39 -10.56 -2.44
CA LEU A 210 1.72 -10.02 -1.26
C LEU A 210 2.77 -9.65 -0.22
N LYS A 211 2.60 -8.48 0.38
CA LYS A 211 3.24 -8.11 1.63
C LYS A 211 2.16 -7.88 2.66
N SER A 212 2.35 -8.36 3.89
CA SER A 212 1.34 -8.29 4.94
C SER A 212 1.97 -7.88 6.27
N SER A 213 1.23 -7.17 7.09
CA SER A 213 1.64 -6.69 8.41
C SER A 213 0.75 -7.29 9.49
N TRP A 214 1.38 -7.73 10.58
CA TRP A 214 0.77 -8.58 11.59
C TRP A 214 1.09 -8.07 12.99
N MET A 215 0.06 -7.77 13.77
CA MET A 215 0.16 -7.34 15.16
C MET A 215 0.04 -8.54 16.10
N VAL A 216 0.85 -8.57 17.16
CA VAL A 216 0.72 -9.58 18.21
C VAL A 216 -0.53 -9.30 19.03
N LEU A 217 -1.45 -10.26 19.08
CA LEU A 217 -2.71 -10.14 19.82
C LEU A 217 -2.62 -10.91 21.14
N ASN A 218 -3.14 -10.29 22.21
CA ASN A 218 -3.52 -11.03 23.42
C ASN A 218 -4.79 -11.87 23.16
N ASP A 219 -5.13 -12.77 24.09
CA ASP A 219 -6.25 -13.70 23.91
C ASP A 219 -7.61 -12.98 23.76
N THR A 220 -7.81 -11.85 24.44
CA THR A 220 -9.03 -11.05 24.32
C THR A 220 -9.17 -10.45 22.92
N ALA A 221 -8.10 -9.85 22.39
CA ALA A 221 -8.09 -9.28 21.05
C ALA A 221 -8.23 -10.36 19.98
N ALA A 222 -7.57 -11.52 20.16
CA ALA A 222 -7.68 -12.66 19.26
C ALA A 222 -9.12 -13.24 19.21
N ALA A 223 -9.84 -13.22 20.33
CA ALA A 223 -11.23 -13.68 20.41
C ALA A 223 -12.29 -12.63 20.02
N SER A 224 -11.88 -11.38 19.75
CA SER A 224 -12.82 -10.26 19.50
C SER A 224 -13.66 -10.40 18.23
N GLY A 225 -13.18 -11.17 17.25
CA GLY A 225 -13.75 -11.23 15.90
C GLY A 225 -13.48 -9.99 15.04
N LEU A 226 -12.60 -9.09 15.49
CA LEU A 226 -12.19 -7.89 14.73
C LEU A 226 -11.10 -8.20 13.70
N TYR A 227 -10.17 -9.08 14.06
CA TYR A 227 -8.99 -9.38 13.25
C TYR A 227 -9.12 -10.73 12.56
N TYR A 228 -8.45 -10.84 11.40
CA TYR A 228 -8.14 -12.13 10.84
C TYR A 228 -6.92 -12.68 11.59
N VAL A 229 -7.11 -13.78 12.32
CA VAL A 229 -6.11 -14.30 13.25
C VAL A 229 -5.44 -15.55 12.68
N VAL A 230 -4.12 -15.59 12.74
CA VAL A 230 -3.32 -16.79 12.47
C VAL A 230 -2.37 -17.06 13.64
N PRO A 231 -2.02 -18.33 13.92
CA PRO A 231 -0.94 -18.62 14.83
C PRO A 231 0.40 -18.38 14.14
N GLY A 232 1.30 -17.67 14.81
CA GLY A 232 2.65 -17.37 14.33
C GLY A 232 3.71 -17.86 15.30
N LEU A 233 4.86 -18.25 14.76
CA LEU A 233 6.11 -18.40 15.47
C LEU A 233 6.93 -17.15 15.20
N ILE A 234 7.16 -16.34 16.23
CA ILE A 234 8.02 -15.17 16.14
C ILE A 234 9.39 -15.48 16.77
N GLN A 235 10.43 -15.06 16.08
CA GLN A 235 11.80 -15.02 16.60
C GLN A 235 12.39 -13.67 16.20
N TYR A 236 12.90 -12.93 17.17
CA TYR A 236 13.63 -11.70 16.93
C TYR A 236 15.12 -11.97 17.15
N LYS A 237 15.90 -11.90 16.07
CA LYS A 237 17.30 -12.33 16.01
C LYS A 237 17.44 -13.76 16.56
N ASP A 238 18.52 -14.02 17.27
CA ASP A 238 18.76 -15.29 17.98
C ASP A 238 18.00 -15.40 19.31
N GLY A 239 16.94 -14.61 19.50
CA GLY A 239 16.08 -14.66 20.69
C GLY A 239 15.23 -15.93 20.76
N PRO A 240 14.49 -16.14 21.88
CA PRO A 240 13.63 -17.30 22.04
C PRO A 240 12.46 -17.26 21.07
N CYS A 241 12.12 -18.41 20.52
CA CYS A 241 10.90 -18.57 19.75
C CYS A 241 9.66 -18.43 20.63
N ARG A 242 8.71 -17.61 20.19
CA ARG A 242 7.40 -17.46 20.84
C ARG A 242 6.31 -17.86 19.86
N GLN A 243 5.39 -18.71 20.32
CA GLN A 243 4.14 -18.93 19.61
C GLN A 243 3.14 -17.86 20.05
N VAL A 244 2.57 -17.12 19.11
CA VAL A 244 1.67 -16.00 19.36
C VAL A 244 0.45 -16.03 18.43
N ASN A 245 -0.61 -15.30 18.80
CA ASN A 245 -1.71 -14.99 17.90
C ASN A 245 -1.35 -13.72 17.13
N LEU A 246 -1.41 -13.78 15.79
CA LEU A 246 -1.13 -12.65 14.92
C LEU A 246 -2.42 -12.17 14.24
N GLY A 247 -2.73 -10.90 14.39
CA GLY A 247 -3.83 -10.22 13.71
C GLY A 247 -3.35 -9.48 12.48
N LEU A 248 -3.96 -9.74 11.32
CA LEU A 248 -3.69 -8.97 10.11
C LEU A 248 -4.10 -7.51 10.32
N VAL A 249 -3.20 -6.57 10.03
CA VAL A 249 -3.45 -5.13 10.12
C VAL A 249 -3.25 -4.40 8.81
N GLY A 250 -2.56 -5.01 7.84
CA GLY A 250 -2.43 -4.46 6.49
C GLY A 250 -1.96 -5.49 5.47
N MET A 251 -2.26 -5.25 4.21
CA MET A 251 -1.86 -6.12 3.10
C MET A 251 -1.66 -5.30 1.82
N HIS A 252 -0.48 -5.39 1.22
CA HIS A 252 -0.28 -5.02 -0.17
C HIS A 252 -0.61 -6.19 -1.08
N ILE A 253 -1.27 -5.88 -2.19
CA ILE A 253 -1.49 -6.80 -3.30
C ILE A 253 -0.87 -6.15 -4.53
N VAL A 254 0.12 -6.82 -5.12
CA VAL A 254 0.80 -6.38 -6.33
C VAL A 254 0.53 -7.39 -7.42
N SER A 255 -0.19 -6.99 -8.47
CA SER A 255 -0.60 -7.89 -9.55
C SER A 255 -0.07 -7.41 -10.89
N LYS A 256 0.66 -8.28 -11.60
CA LYS A 256 0.94 -8.09 -13.02
C LYS A 256 -0.26 -8.54 -13.84
N THR A 257 -0.51 -7.88 -14.97
CA THR A 257 -1.45 -8.31 -16.01
C THR A 257 -0.85 -7.95 -17.39
N PRO A 258 -1.40 -8.47 -18.50
CA PRO A 258 -0.88 -8.17 -19.83
C PRO A 258 -0.82 -6.67 -20.17
N ASN A 259 -1.82 -5.88 -19.78
CA ASN A 259 -1.88 -4.44 -20.09
C ASN A 259 -1.18 -3.57 -19.03
N PHE A 260 -0.84 -4.13 -17.86
CA PHE A 260 -0.18 -3.42 -16.77
C PHE A 260 1.15 -4.11 -16.39
N PRO A 261 2.16 -4.04 -17.28
CA PRO A 261 3.49 -4.63 -17.04
C PRO A 261 4.27 -3.96 -15.90
N ALA A 262 3.92 -2.71 -15.54
CA ALA A 262 4.41 -2.05 -14.33
C ALA A 262 3.73 -2.54 -13.04
N MET A 263 2.82 -3.52 -13.15
CA MET A 263 1.94 -4.03 -12.10
C MET A 263 0.94 -2.98 -11.58
N ILE A 264 -0.12 -3.47 -10.95
CA ILE A 264 -1.12 -2.68 -10.23
C ILE A 264 -0.88 -2.90 -8.74
N TRP A 265 -0.75 -1.81 -7.98
CA TRP A 265 -0.26 -1.84 -6.60
C TRP A 265 -1.33 -1.32 -5.66
N ALA A 266 -1.95 -2.22 -4.90
CA ALA A 266 -2.97 -1.88 -3.93
C ALA A 266 -2.51 -2.10 -2.50
N THR A 267 -3.05 -1.30 -1.60
CA THR A 267 -2.85 -1.40 -0.15
C THR A 267 -4.19 -1.47 0.56
N PHE A 268 -4.37 -2.49 1.39
CA PHE A 268 -5.49 -2.71 2.27
C PHE A 268 -5.06 -2.54 3.73
N GLU A 269 -5.96 -2.01 4.55
CA GLU A 269 -5.72 -1.79 5.97
C GLU A 269 -6.89 -2.26 6.83
N HIS A 270 -6.59 -2.69 8.04
CA HIS A 270 -7.60 -2.81 9.09
C HIS A 270 -8.12 -1.42 9.47
N ARG A 271 -9.44 -1.26 9.54
CA ARG A 271 -10.10 0.06 9.70
C ARG A 271 -9.78 0.77 11.01
N ASN A 272 -9.33 0.04 12.03
CA ASN A 272 -8.87 0.61 13.31
C ASN A 272 -7.35 0.77 13.40
N ASN A 273 -6.60 0.87 12.29
CA ASN A 273 -5.16 1.13 12.39
C ASN A 273 -4.83 2.48 13.02
N ALA A 274 -5.34 3.56 12.41
CA ALA A 274 -5.06 4.93 12.82
C ALA A 274 -6.12 5.91 12.30
N PRO A 275 -6.36 7.04 12.99
CA PRO A 275 -7.17 8.12 12.46
C PRO A 275 -6.42 8.86 11.35
N ASP A 276 -7.13 9.69 10.59
CA ASP A 276 -6.49 10.63 9.67
C ASP A 276 -5.85 11.77 10.46
N CYS A 277 -4.69 12.26 10.00
CA CYS A 277 -3.98 13.36 10.68
C CYS A 277 -4.80 14.65 10.70
N ALA A 278 -5.69 14.85 9.72
CA ALA A 278 -6.60 16.00 9.67
C ALA A 278 -7.72 15.93 10.74
N ASN A 279 -7.98 14.76 11.32
CA ASN A 279 -9.00 14.55 12.36
C ASN A 279 -8.60 13.44 13.34
N THR A 280 -7.59 13.72 14.16
CA THR A 280 -7.08 12.76 15.16
C THR A 280 -8.03 12.53 16.34
N SER A 281 -9.12 13.30 16.42
CA SER A 281 -10.20 13.12 17.39
C SER A 281 -11.26 12.10 16.92
N ALA A 282 -11.16 11.60 15.69
CA ALA A 282 -12.08 10.59 15.17
C ALA A 282 -12.03 9.31 16.01
N ALA A 283 -13.21 8.77 16.30
CA ALA A 283 -13.33 7.47 16.96
C ALA A 283 -12.96 6.34 15.97
N PRO A 284 -12.38 5.23 16.46
CA PRO A 284 -12.12 4.05 15.65
C PRO A 284 -13.41 3.50 15.01
N PRO A 285 -13.44 3.24 13.69
CA PRO A 285 -14.66 2.82 12.98
C PRO A 285 -15.35 1.56 13.52
N LEU A 286 -14.59 0.64 14.12
CA LEU A 286 -15.12 -0.63 14.63
C LEU A 286 -15.46 -0.62 16.13
N GLY A 287 -15.39 0.54 16.80
CA GLY A 287 -15.80 0.70 18.20
C GLY A 287 -14.84 0.15 19.27
N SER A 288 -13.66 -0.36 18.88
CA SER A 288 -12.53 -0.67 19.78
C SER A 288 -11.55 0.51 19.86
N ASP A 289 -10.40 0.33 20.53
CA ASP A 289 -9.27 1.27 20.41
C ASP A 289 -8.61 1.23 19.02
N TRP A 290 -7.86 2.29 18.67
CA TRP A 290 -6.94 2.29 17.53
C TRP A 290 -5.74 1.37 17.81
N ASN A 291 -5.25 0.67 16.78
CA ASN A 291 -4.10 -0.24 16.90
C ASN A 291 -2.79 0.53 17.14
N PHE A 292 -2.64 1.71 16.52
CA PHE A 292 -1.38 2.45 16.48
C PHE A 292 -1.51 3.92 16.91
N TYR A 293 -2.63 4.31 17.52
CA TYR A 293 -2.86 5.70 17.95
C TYR A 293 -3.51 5.76 19.34
N ASN A 294 -2.90 6.48 20.27
CA ASN A 294 -3.46 6.70 21.59
C ASN A 294 -3.98 8.14 21.68
N PRO A 295 -5.31 8.37 21.66
CA PRO A 295 -5.87 9.72 21.74
C PRO A 295 -5.59 10.41 23.08
N LYS A 296 -5.12 9.67 24.09
CA LYS A 296 -4.71 10.22 25.40
C LYS A 296 -3.24 10.67 25.40
N CYS A 297 -2.44 10.39 24.37
CA CYS A 297 -1.07 10.87 24.32
C CYS A 297 -1.00 12.32 23.83
N THR A 298 -0.79 13.26 24.75
CA THR A 298 -0.74 14.70 24.45
C THR A 298 0.64 15.22 24.04
N ASN A 299 1.72 14.50 24.36
CA ASN A 299 3.11 14.89 24.08
C ASN A 299 3.79 14.00 23.02
N CYS A 300 3.01 13.23 22.28
CA CYS A 300 3.55 12.35 21.25
C CYS A 300 3.66 13.06 19.90
N THR A 301 4.69 12.67 19.13
CA THR A 301 4.85 13.08 17.73
C THR A 301 4.31 11.96 16.86
N THR A 302 3.39 12.27 15.96
CA THR A 302 2.85 11.28 15.03
C THR A 302 3.86 10.93 13.93
N ASN A 303 3.75 9.71 13.38
CA ASN A 303 4.50 9.21 12.23
C ASN A 303 6.02 9.37 12.37
N THR A 304 6.53 9.30 13.59
CA THR A 304 7.97 9.40 13.90
C THR A 304 8.41 8.16 14.66
N TYR A 305 9.45 7.49 14.16
CA TYR A 305 10.04 6.37 14.87
C TYR A 305 10.83 6.86 16.09
N LYS A 306 10.58 6.20 17.23
CA LYS A 306 11.40 6.34 18.45
C LYS A 306 11.76 4.94 18.94
N PRO A 307 13.05 4.63 19.17
CA PRO A 307 13.47 3.31 19.65
C PRO A 307 12.70 2.88 20.91
N ALA A 308 12.27 1.61 20.92
CA ALA A 308 11.58 0.97 22.05
C ALA A 308 10.34 1.73 22.56
N THR A 309 9.72 2.57 21.73
CA THR A 309 8.55 3.37 22.10
C THR A 309 7.41 3.03 21.15
N PRO A 310 6.18 2.78 21.67
CA PRO A 310 4.98 2.67 20.85
C PRO A 310 4.87 3.82 19.84
N ALA A 311 4.61 3.49 18.58
CA ALA A 311 4.38 4.50 17.57
C ALA A 311 3.07 5.24 17.86
N GLN A 312 3.00 6.50 17.47
CA GLN A 312 1.73 7.20 17.28
C GLN A 312 1.55 7.43 15.79
N VAL A 313 0.53 6.83 15.23
CA VAL A 313 0.30 6.84 13.79
C VAL A 313 -0.96 7.64 13.48
N CYS A 314 -0.88 8.45 12.44
CA CYS A 314 -2.06 9.00 11.78
C CYS A 314 -1.85 8.92 10.27
N ARG A 315 -2.93 8.80 9.51
CA ARG A 315 -2.86 8.74 8.04
C ARG A 315 -2.73 10.14 7.46
N MET A 316 -1.65 10.39 6.72
CA MET A 316 -1.35 11.73 6.20
C MET A 316 -2.13 12.05 4.93
N HIS A 317 -2.34 11.05 4.07
CA HIS A 317 -3.01 11.14 2.78
C HIS A 317 -4.11 10.07 2.68
N PRO A 318 -5.34 10.34 3.17
CA PRO A 318 -6.46 9.42 3.03
C PRO A 318 -6.68 9.01 1.57
N GLN A 319 -6.89 7.71 1.33
CA GLN A 319 -7.02 7.12 -0.02
C GLN A 319 -5.82 7.39 -0.96
N GLY A 320 -4.66 7.80 -0.42
CA GLY A 320 -3.50 8.25 -1.19
C GLY A 320 -3.73 9.54 -1.97
N ASP A 321 -4.70 10.36 -1.54
CA ASP A 321 -5.01 11.64 -2.12
C ASP A 321 -4.02 12.71 -1.64
N SER A 322 -3.15 13.16 -2.54
CA SER A 322 -2.20 14.23 -2.24
C SER A 322 -2.87 15.59 -2.08
N ALA A 323 -4.07 15.81 -2.62
CA ALA A 323 -4.77 17.08 -2.55
C ALA A 323 -5.45 17.34 -1.20
N THR A 324 -5.75 16.27 -0.43
CA THR A 324 -6.45 16.36 0.86
C THR A 324 -5.56 16.08 2.07
N GLY A 325 -4.28 15.77 1.85
CA GLY A 325 -3.38 15.38 2.93
C GLY A 325 -2.54 16.52 3.54
N THR A 326 -1.80 16.17 4.59
CA THR A 326 -0.91 17.09 5.32
C THR A 326 0.51 17.00 4.79
N PHE A 327 0.96 18.02 4.07
CA PHE A 327 2.34 18.09 3.56
C PHE A 327 3.32 18.41 4.70
N PRO A 328 4.46 17.72 4.80
CA PRO A 328 5.49 18.09 5.76
C PRO A 328 6.15 19.40 5.30
N GLU A 329 6.68 20.18 6.25
CA GLU A 329 7.40 21.43 5.98
C GLU A 329 6.59 22.53 5.28
N GLY A 330 5.26 22.36 5.15
CA GLY A 330 4.38 23.35 4.52
C GLY A 330 4.46 23.38 2.99
N ASN A 331 5.10 22.39 2.34
CA ASN A 331 5.24 22.27 0.88
C ASN A 331 3.91 21.86 0.20
N ASN A 332 2.88 22.66 0.39
CA ASN A 332 1.56 22.49 -0.21
C ASN A 332 1.47 23.25 -1.56
N CYS A 333 0.30 23.17 -2.20
CA CYS A 333 0.05 23.85 -3.48
C CYS A 333 0.08 25.38 -3.42
N GLN A 334 0.12 26.01 -2.24
CA GLN A 334 0.34 27.45 -2.12
C GLN A 334 1.84 27.78 -2.23
N VAL A 335 2.70 26.95 -1.62
CA VAL A 335 4.15 27.13 -1.65
C VAL A 335 4.76 26.67 -2.98
N ASN A 336 4.27 25.56 -3.56
CA ASN A 336 4.75 25.04 -4.83
C ASN A 336 3.59 24.64 -5.77
N PRO A 337 2.95 25.62 -6.44
CA PRO A 337 1.77 25.37 -7.26
C PRO A 337 2.03 24.52 -8.52
N ASN A 338 3.29 24.36 -8.93
CA ASN A 338 3.66 23.63 -10.15
C ASN A 338 3.86 22.12 -9.93
N GLN A 339 3.77 21.64 -8.68
CA GLN A 339 3.83 20.21 -8.39
C GLN A 339 2.77 19.44 -9.16
N PHE A 340 3.10 18.21 -9.56
CA PHE A 340 2.18 17.37 -10.33
C PHE A 340 0.83 17.16 -9.60
N ALA A 341 0.88 16.94 -8.29
CA ALA A 341 -0.31 16.81 -7.44
C ALA A 341 -1.20 18.08 -7.40
N CYS A 342 -0.62 19.25 -7.66
CA CYS A 342 -1.31 20.54 -7.62
C CYS A 342 -1.98 20.94 -8.95
N GLN A 343 -1.67 20.23 -10.03
CA GLN A 343 -2.29 20.49 -11.33
C GLN A 343 -3.77 20.15 -11.29
N THR A 344 -4.60 20.99 -11.92
CA THR A 344 -6.07 20.86 -11.88
C THR A 344 -6.56 19.48 -12.31
N LYS A 345 -6.00 18.93 -13.40
CA LYS A 345 -6.36 17.59 -13.89
C LYS A 345 -5.99 16.50 -12.89
N THR A 346 -4.83 16.61 -12.25
CA THR A 346 -4.38 15.66 -11.23
C THR A 346 -5.30 15.70 -10.01
N ARG A 347 -5.63 16.90 -9.51
CA ARG A 347 -6.57 17.03 -8.37
C ARG A 347 -7.95 16.47 -8.67
N GLN A 348 -8.46 16.70 -9.88
CA GLN A 348 -9.73 16.13 -10.29
C GLN A 348 -9.66 14.59 -10.29
N MET A 349 -8.61 14.02 -10.90
CA MET A 349 -8.39 12.58 -10.92
C MET A 349 -8.28 11.99 -9.51
N LEU A 350 -7.54 12.64 -8.60
CA LEU A 350 -7.39 12.21 -7.20
C LEU A 350 -8.74 12.21 -6.48
N ALA A 351 -9.53 13.28 -6.61
CA ALA A 351 -10.85 13.38 -5.99
C ALA A 351 -11.83 12.30 -6.52
N GLU A 352 -11.83 12.07 -7.84
CA GLU A 352 -12.63 10.99 -8.47
C GLU A 352 -12.18 9.61 -7.99
N ASN A 353 -10.87 9.38 -7.84
CA ASN A 353 -10.30 8.15 -7.31
C ASN A 353 -10.69 7.92 -5.84
N THR A 354 -10.58 8.94 -4.99
CA THR A 354 -11.00 8.92 -3.58
C THR A 354 -12.48 8.55 -3.47
N ALA A 355 -13.35 9.21 -4.24
CA ALA A 355 -14.78 8.90 -4.26
C ALA A 355 -15.05 7.45 -4.69
N THR A 356 -14.31 6.95 -5.69
CA THR A 356 -14.42 5.59 -6.20
C THR A 356 -14.00 4.55 -5.15
N ILE A 357 -12.86 4.76 -4.47
CA ILE A 357 -12.36 3.88 -3.38
C ILE A 357 -13.40 3.82 -2.25
N ASN A 358 -13.91 4.97 -1.82
CA ASN A 358 -14.93 5.02 -0.77
C ASN A 358 -16.22 4.30 -1.17
N SER A 359 -16.64 4.45 -2.42
CA SER A 359 -17.84 3.77 -2.95
C SER A 359 -17.66 2.24 -2.96
N ILE A 360 -16.53 1.73 -3.45
CA ILE A 360 -16.33 0.27 -3.53
C ILE A 360 -16.13 -0.34 -2.15
N ASN A 361 -15.41 0.32 -1.24
CA ASN A 361 -15.25 -0.12 0.15
C ASN A 361 -16.62 -0.28 0.81
N SER A 362 -17.47 0.75 0.69
CA SER A 362 -18.83 0.73 1.23
C SER A 362 -19.67 -0.39 0.62
N SER A 363 -19.55 -0.60 -0.70
CA SER A 363 -20.28 -1.66 -1.40
C SER A 363 -19.87 -3.06 -0.94
N VAL A 364 -18.56 -3.35 -0.86
CA VAL A 364 -18.06 -4.66 -0.39
C VAL A 364 -18.46 -4.91 1.06
N GLN A 365 -18.26 -3.93 1.94
CA GLN A 365 -18.60 -4.06 3.36
C GLN A 365 -20.11 -4.33 3.56
N ALA A 366 -20.97 -3.61 2.83
CA ALA A 366 -22.42 -3.85 2.86
C ALA A 366 -22.79 -5.25 2.35
N LEU A 367 -22.15 -5.73 1.27
CA LEU A 367 -22.40 -7.07 0.74
C LEU A 367 -21.97 -8.17 1.73
N ILE A 368 -20.80 -8.03 2.37
CA ILE A 368 -20.32 -8.99 3.38
C ILE A 368 -21.29 -9.03 4.57
N GLN A 369 -21.72 -7.87 5.07
CA GLN A 369 -22.66 -7.77 6.18
C GLN A 369 -24.04 -8.38 5.85
N ALA A 370 -24.52 -8.18 4.62
CA ALA A 370 -25.78 -8.76 4.14
C ALA A 370 -25.70 -10.27 3.85
N ASN A 371 -24.49 -10.82 3.65
CA ASN A 371 -24.28 -12.21 3.26
C ASN A 371 -23.22 -12.92 4.14
N PRO A 372 -23.39 -12.97 5.48
CA PRO A 372 -22.38 -13.45 6.41
C PRO A 372 -22.07 -14.95 6.30
N THR A 373 -22.86 -15.71 5.54
CA THR A 373 -22.65 -17.14 5.27
C THR A 373 -21.80 -17.40 4.03
N LEU A 374 -21.60 -16.40 3.16
CA LEU A 374 -20.82 -16.56 1.94
C LEU A 374 -19.32 -16.35 2.18
N ILE A 375 -18.97 -15.45 3.10
CA ILE A 375 -17.59 -15.16 3.47
C ILE A 375 -17.52 -14.73 4.93
N ASN A 376 -16.37 -14.94 5.58
CA ASN A 376 -16.18 -14.51 6.96
C ASN A 376 -16.36 -12.99 7.10
N LYS A 377 -17.26 -12.56 8.00
CA LYS A 377 -17.58 -11.14 8.24
C LYS A 377 -16.38 -10.28 8.63
N VAL A 378 -15.30 -10.89 9.11
CA VAL A 378 -14.06 -10.19 9.48
C VAL A 378 -13.50 -9.37 8.32
N TRP A 379 -13.75 -9.77 7.07
CA TRP A 379 -13.26 -9.05 5.89
C TRP A 379 -13.94 -7.68 5.69
N ALA A 380 -15.09 -7.43 6.33
CA ALA A 380 -15.69 -6.10 6.38
C ALA A 380 -14.95 -5.10 7.31
N ASN A 381 -13.97 -5.60 8.09
CA ASN A 381 -13.14 -4.78 8.97
C ASN A 381 -11.87 -4.25 8.27
N TYR A 382 -11.71 -4.54 6.98
CA TYR A 382 -10.61 -4.06 6.15
C TYR A 382 -11.14 -3.17 5.03
N GLU A 383 -10.27 -2.32 4.50
CA GLU A 383 -10.61 -1.42 3.40
C GLU A 383 -9.42 -1.16 2.48
N LEU A 384 -9.71 -0.91 1.20
CA LEU A 384 -8.73 -0.43 0.25
C LEU A 384 -8.42 1.04 0.59
N VAL A 385 -7.15 1.36 0.86
CA VAL A 385 -6.72 2.73 1.21
C VAL A 385 -5.82 3.36 0.16
N GLY A 386 -5.54 2.65 -0.93
CA GLY A 386 -4.75 3.15 -2.04
C GLY A 386 -4.56 2.10 -3.10
N ASN A 387 -4.53 2.55 -4.35
CA ASN A 387 -4.27 1.75 -5.54
C ASN A 387 -3.58 2.63 -6.60
N VAL A 388 -2.44 2.20 -7.12
CA VAL A 388 -1.63 2.95 -8.11
C VAL A 388 -1.19 2.04 -9.25
N TRP A 389 -1.22 2.58 -10.46
CA TRP A 389 -0.81 1.89 -11.70
C TRP A 389 -0.29 2.89 -12.72
N THR A 390 0.27 2.40 -13.82
CA THR A 390 0.66 3.23 -14.98
C THR A 390 -0.35 3.16 -16.10
N VAL A 391 -0.54 4.25 -16.83
CA VAL A 391 -1.37 4.29 -18.04
C VAL A 391 -0.58 3.83 -19.27
N GLY A 392 -1.25 3.17 -20.21
CA GLY A 392 -0.68 2.80 -21.51
C GLY A 392 0.43 1.74 -21.46
N GLY A 393 0.48 0.93 -20.40
CA GLY A 393 1.51 -0.09 -20.21
C GLY A 393 2.91 0.48 -20.00
N THR A 394 3.02 1.71 -19.49
CA THR A 394 4.29 2.43 -19.39
C THR A 394 5.24 1.80 -18.36
N VAL A 395 6.44 1.44 -18.81
CA VAL A 395 7.54 0.89 -18.00
C VAL A 395 8.84 1.55 -18.48
N PRO A 396 9.68 2.15 -17.62
CA PRO A 396 9.54 2.29 -16.17
C PRO A 396 8.40 3.23 -15.72
N PRO A 397 7.91 3.08 -14.48
CA PRO A 397 6.72 3.79 -14.00
C PRO A 397 7.02 5.22 -13.49
N TYR A 398 7.48 6.11 -14.36
CA TYR A 398 7.73 7.51 -13.98
C TYR A 398 6.44 8.24 -13.58
N LEU A 399 6.55 9.25 -12.71
CA LEU A 399 5.42 9.87 -12.01
C LEU A 399 4.24 10.29 -12.92
N GLN A 400 4.50 10.93 -14.05
CA GLN A 400 3.46 11.45 -14.95
C GLN A 400 2.73 10.34 -15.72
N ALA A 401 3.26 9.12 -15.73
CA ALA A 401 2.55 7.95 -16.27
C ALA A 401 1.64 7.28 -15.23
N GLN A 402 1.75 7.65 -13.95
CA GLN A 402 1.01 7.03 -12.87
C GLN A 402 -0.42 7.60 -12.75
N GLN A 403 -1.34 6.77 -12.27
CA GLN A 403 -2.73 7.13 -12.01
C GLN A 403 -3.25 6.46 -10.73
N GLY A 404 -4.39 6.92 -10.24
CA GLY A 404 -4.98 6.46 -8.98
C GLY A 404 -4.42 7.21 -7.78
N SER A 405 -3.93 6.48 -6.79
CA SER A 405 -3.61 6.97 -5.45
C SER A 405 -2.14 7.41 -5.36
N LEU A 406 -1.84 8.63 -5.82
CA LEU A 406 -0.45 9.06 -6.03
C LEU A 406 0.35 9.21 -4.73
N SER A 407 -0.28 9.40 -3.57
CA SER A 407 0.37 9.42 -2.25
C SER A 407 -0.02 8.23 -1.38
N ALA A 408 -0.15 7.04 -1.99
CA ALA A 408 -0.50 5.82 -1.29
C ALA A 408 0.64 5.32 -0.39
N ALA A 409 0.42 5.38 0.92
CA ALA A 409 1.29 4.80 1.93
C ALA A 409 0.45 4.07 2.99
N ASN A 410 0.86 2.85 3.35
CA ASN A 410 0.17 2.07 4.37
C ASN A 410 0.61 2.50 5.77
N THR A 411 -0.36 2.76 6.66
CA THR A 411 -0.16 3.16 8.06
C THR A 411 0.56 2.12 8.92
N SER A 412 0.73 0.90 8.42
CA SER A 412 1.43 -0.19 9.10
C SER A 412 2.72 -0.66 8.40
N MET A 413 2.99 -0.21 7.18
CA MET A 413 4.13 -0.69 6.38
C MET A 413 5.02 0.40 5.74
N GLU A 414 4.50 1.62 5.61
CA GLU A 414 5.20 2.83 5.15
C GLU A 414 5.02 3.99 6.15
N THR A 415 4.76 3.67 7.42
CA THR A 415 4.30 4.59 8.48
C THR A 415 5.11 5.88 8.56
N PHE A 416 6.44 5.75 8.50
CA PHE A 416 7.39 6.83 8.74
C PHE A 416 7.84 7.55 7.45
N VAL A 417 7.28 7.15 6.31
CA VAL A 417 7.56 7.73 4.98
C VAL A 417 6.26 8.06 4.23
N GLN A 418 5.15 8.26 4.95
CA GLN A 418 3.85 8.58 4.35
C GLN A 418 3.88 9.86 3.49
N ASN A 419 4.80 10.78 3.77
CA ASN A 419 5.02 11.99 2.98
C ASN A 419 6.32 11.94 2.16
N GLY A 420 6.88 10.76 1.95
CA GLY A 420 8.19 10.57 1.33
C GLY A 420 9.36 10.79 2.29
N VAL A 421 10.57 10.67 1.74
CA VAL A 421 11.84 10.94 2.43
C VAL A 421 12.29 12.38 2.14
N ALA A 422 13.09 12.96 3.05
CA ALA A 422 13.67 14.29 2.86
C ALA A 422 14.34 14.38 1.48
N ALA A 423 14.04 15.45 0.74
CA ALA A 423 14.41 15.71 -0.67
C ALA A 423 13.55 15.08 -1.77
N VAL A 424 12.51 14.28 -1.47
CA VAL A 424 11.53 13.83 -2.48
C VAL A 424 10.33 14.77 -2.51
N SER A 425 9.99 15.30 -3.69
CA SER A 425 8.76 16.07 -3.87
C SER A 425 7.56 15.14 -3.91
N ASN A 426 6.57 15.38 -3.06
CA ASN A 426 5.23 14.79 -3.16
C ASN A 426 4.72 14.89 -4.61
N PRO A 427 4.13 13.81 -5.17
CA PRO A 427 3.57 12.65 -4.48
C PRO A 427 4.51 11.43 -4.32
N TYR A 428 4.31 10.65 -3.23
CA TYR A 428 5.10 9.47 -2.85
C TYR A 428 4.22 8.22 -2.67
N ASN A 429 4.49 7.15 -3.41
CA ASN A 429 3.73 5.89 -3.37
C ASN A 429 4.63 4.66 -3.62
N CYS A 430 4.04 3.48 -3.80
CA CYS A 430 4.75 2.24 -4.09
C CYS A 430 5.78 2.38 -5.24
N LEU A 431 5.37 3.03 -6.34
CA LEU A 431 6.18 3.25 -7.54
C LEU A 431 7.26 4.34 -7.34
N SER A 432 7.33 5.00 -6.18
CA SER A 432 8.47 5.86 -5.83
C SER A 432 9.72 5.04 -5.54
N CYS A 433 9.58 3.82 -5.01
CA CYS A 433 10.67 2.87 -4.81
C CYS A 433 10.68 1.76 -5.87
N HIS A 434 9.50 1.27 -6.26
CA HIS A 434 9.32 0.25 -7.30
C HIS A 434 9.36 0.90 -8.69
N ASN A 435 10.50 1.45 -9.08
CA ASN A 435 10.66 2.27 -10.28
C ASN A 435 11.72 1.76 -11.27
N MET A 436 12.25 0.55 -11.03
CA MET A 436 13.32 -0.08 -11.81
C MET A 436 14.64 0.69 -11.80
N SER A 437 14.89 1.56 -10.81
CA SER A 437 16.20 2.22 -10.67
C SER A 437 17.29 1.17 -10.54
N GLY A 438 18.26 1.21 -11.44
CA GLY A 438 19.45 0.35 -11.37
C GLY A 438 20.56 0.94 -10.50
N PRO A 439 21.75 0.32 -10.54
CA PRO A 439 22.89 0.76 -9.74
C PRO A 439 23.40 2.18 -10.04
N THR A 440 23.02 2.75 -11.19
CA THR A 440 23.34 4.12 -11.59
C THR A 440 22.09 4.82 -12.15
N ASN A 441 22.05 6.15 -12.06
CA ASN A 441 20.90 6.95 -12.52
C ASN A 441 20.58 6.81 -14.02
N SER A 442 21.53 6.32 -14.82
CA SER A 442 21.37 6.11 -16.27
C SER A 442 20.97 4.68 -16.65
N GLN A 443 20.83 3.78 -15.68
CA GLN A 443 20.56 2.36 -15.92
C GLN A 443 19.29 1.94 -15.20
N ASN A 444 18.34 1.37 -15.95
CA ASN A 444 17.18 0.72 -15.35
C ASN A 444 17.43 -0.78 -15.22
N LEU A 445 16.97 -1.36 -14.11
CA LEU A 445 16.77 -2.80 -14.00
C LEU A 445 15.77 -3.27 -15.06
N PRO A 446 15.81 -4.55 -15.48
CA PRO A 446 14.72 -5.13 -16.25
C PRO A 446 13.40 -5.14 -15.43
N PRO A 447 12.21 -5.29 -16.06
CA PRO A 447 10.93 -5.16 -15.36
C PRO A 447 10.75 -6.04 -14.12
N VAL A 448 11.40 -7.22 -14.05
CA VAL A 448 11.41 -8.05 -12.84
C VAL A 448 11.98 -7.31 -11.62
N GLY A 449 12.87 -6.33 -11.83
CA GLY A 449 13.43 -5.45 -10.81
C GLY A 449 12.45 -4.45 -10.22
N LEU A 450 11.17 -4.49 -10.62
CA LEU A 450 10.09 -3.89 -9.85
C LEU A 450 9.91 -4.59 -8.50
N SER A 451 10.26 -5.86 -8.32
CA SER A 451 10.14 -6.52 -7.01
C SER A 451 11.36 -6.32 -6.13
N HIS A 452 11.15 -5.97 -4.87
CA HIS A 452 12.20 -5.90 -3.85
C HIS A 452 12.39 -7.23 -3.11
N LEU A 453 11.70 -8.30 -3.50
CA LEU A 453 11.96 -9.64 -2.94
C LEU A 453 13.43 -10.05 -3.09
N PHE A 454 14.12 -9.56 -4.12
CA PHE A 454 15.52 -9.87 -4.36
C PHE A 454 16.48 -9.31 -3.29
N ASP A 455 16.04 -8.37 -2.46
CA ASP A 455 16.83 -7.91 -1.30
C ASP A 455 17.11 -9.07 -0.32
N GLU A 456 16.22 -10.06 -0.28
CA GLU A 456 16.32 -11.27 0.54
C GLU A 456 17.35 -12.29 0.00
N VAL A 457 17.87 -12.12 -1.23
CA VAL A 457 18.84 -13.05 -1.83
C VAL A 457 20.07 -13.19 -0.93
N GLN A 458 20.32 -14.40 -0.46
CA GLN A 458 21.43 -14.71 0.44
C GLN A 458 22.30 -15.88 -0.02
N MET A 459 21.80 -16.74 -0.92
CA MET A 459 22.59 -17.87 -1.44
C MET A 459 23.67 -17.39 -2.41
N PRO A 460 24.95 -17.77 -2.24
CA PRO A 460 25.99 -17.46 -3.22
C PRO A 460 25.85 -18.28 -4.51
N GLY A 461 26.55 -17.87 -5.57
CA GLY A 461 26.68 -18.63 -6.82
C GLY A 461 25.48 -18.53 -7.77
N GLY A 462 25.30 -19.56 -8.62
CA GLY A 462 24.37 -19.55 -9.77
C GLY A 462 25.02 -18.99 -11.03
N CYS A 463 24.46 -19.26 -12.22
CA CYS A 463 24.81 -18.60 -13.50
C CYS A 463 26.32 -18.45 -13.79
N SER A 464 27.13 -19.47 -13.43
CA SER A 464 28.59 -19.43 -13.51
C SER A 464 29.13 -19.39 -14.95
N ASP A 465 28.30 -19.77 -15.92
CA ASP A 465 28.57 -19.64 -17.35
C ASP A 465 28.29 -18.21 -17.88
N GLY A 466 27.83 -17.30 -17.01
CA GLY A 466 27.52 -15.92 -17.35
C GLY A 466 26.13 -15.74 -17.97
N SER A 467 25.25 -16.74 -17.91
CA SER A 467 23.88 -16.68 -18.45
C SER A 467 22.84 -17.19 -17.47
N LEU A 468 21.61 -16.71 -17.61
CA LEU A 468 20.45 -17.31 -16.95
C LEU A 468 20.24 -18.74 -17.48
N PRO A 469 19.71 -19.67 -16.66
CA PRO A 469 19.36 -21.01 -17.11
C PRO A 469 18.41 -20.98 -18.30
N ALA A 470 18.51 -21.95 -19.22
CA ALA A 470 17.61 -22.05 -20.38
C ALA A 470 16.11 -22.11 -20.01
N ALA A 471 15.80 -22.62 -18.80
CA ALA A 471 14.44 -22.61 -18.25
C ALA A 471 13.87 -21.20 -18.04
N CYS A 472 14.71 -20.16 -18.04
CA CYS A 472 14.32 -18.77 -17.90
C CYS A 472 13.82 -18.12 -19.21
N ASN A 473 14.03 -18.76 -20.36
CA ASN A 473 13.75 -18.18 -21.68
C ASN A 473 12.30 -17.72 -21.90
N SER A 474 11.33 -18.31 -21.18
CA SER A 474 9.92 -17.90 -21.24
C SER A 474 9.67 -16.50 -20.65
N TYR A 475 10.62 -15.96 -19.87
CA TYR A 475 10.47 -14.70 -19.15
C TYR A 475 11.35 -13.58 -19.71
N THR A 476 12.21 -13.88 -20.68
CA THR A 476 13.16 -12.92 -21.25
C THR A 476 12.67 -12.25 -22.53
N ASN A 477 11.50 -12.68 -23.04
CA ASN A 477 10.89 -12.19 -24.29
C ASN A 477 9.44 -11.72 -24.10
N SER A 478 8.93 -11.71 -22.87
CA SER A 478 7.63 -11.13 -22.55
C SER A 478 7.68 -9.63 -22.78
N ARG A 479 6.78 -9.10 -23.62
CA ARG A 479 6.59 -7.66 -23.79
C ARG A 479 5.91 -7.05 -22.59
#